data_AF-A0A150RK44-F1
#
_entry.id   AF-A0A150RK44-F1
#
_cell.length_a   1.000
_cell.length_b   1.000
_cell.length_c   1.000
_cell.angle_alpha   90.00
_cell.angle_beta   90.00
_cell.angle_gamma   90.00
#
_symmetry.space_group_name_H-M   'P 1'
#
loop_
_entity.id
_entity.type
_entity.pdbx_description
1 polymer ?
#
loop_
_entity_poly.entity_id
_entity_poly.type
_entity_poly.pdbx_seq_one_letter_code
_entity_poly.pdbx_strand_id
1 'polypeptide(L)'
;MAQSSEARERRGAREAEASEPADELRSGDTGAVEQGLAAPATGEQDSPDQGGEDRGEAPSAPLESLSLHDGPIPHAPLPPVGGPWRSYKEILANLAQRVLDAQRPIRILQALRWEAEVEEQFLRSKQRELPRVTYSDDLGFDPAAKLREIEEILRDAERELGKRDRLGQILRATADEYRQVVSMLMGRGTKAFYTLSRELYGSPKDKLPDGKTSVRDMGFVLYDLLTAIGGERLGPAQQREITAEMAALELNARFDRFFGGASIRVQVDDSLLADAAAGSDYVKIRSGAMFSKSDVDILEAHEGWVHVATSLNGQAQPVARWLSKGPPRTTAVQEGLAVLVEILTFRSTPRRAKKLNDRILAVDKAEDGASFLDVFEWYRTEGYEEEECFQNARRVFRGGVLAGGAPFTKDACYCKGIVLNYAFMRAAIQHDRAMLIPFLFVGKVAHEDVPILHAHVTDGIVRPPPYLPPMFDDMNGLAIWICYSSFFSRLGGAALAEHYGRMLEH
;
A
#
# COMPACT_ATOMS: atom_id res chain seq x y z
N MET A 1 54.69 -1.55 -20.26
CA MET A 1 55.94 -0.76 -20.28
C MET A 1 55.71 0.42 -19.35
N ALA A 2 56.00 0.20 -18.07
CA ALA A 2 57.11 0.82 -17.32
C ALA A 2 56.64 2.16 -16.73
N GLN A 3 56.18 2.19 -15.47
CA GLN A 3 57.00 2.37 -14.24
C GLN A 3 57.73 3.72 -14.26
N SER A 4 57.88 4.52 -13.22
CA SER A 4 57.63 4.51 -11.76
C SER A 4 58.61 5.58 -11.24
N SER A 5 58.31 6.26 -10.13
CA SER A 5 59.25 6.84 -9.13
C SER A 5 58.69 8.19 -8.64
N GLU A 6 58.03 8.27 -7.48
CA GLU A 6 58.59 8.28 -6.10
C GLU A 6 59.44 9.53 -5.80
N ALA A 7 59.50 10.13 -4.61
CA ALA A 7 58.78 10.10 -3.34
C ALA A 7 59.46 11.12 -2.40
N ARG A 8 58.90 11.28 -1.19
CA ARG A 8 59.45 11.82 0.08
C ARG A 8 59.27 13.31 0.39
N GLU A 9 58.49 13.71 1.39
CA GLU A 9 58.50 13.46 2.86
C GLU A 9 59.38 14.45 3.66
N ARG A 10 58.75 15.17 4.61
CA ARG A 10 59.09 15.27 6.06
C ARG A 10 58.29 16.42 6.70
N ARG A 11 57.35 16.14 7.62
CA ARG A 11 57.46 16.01 9.09
C ARG A 11 57.60 17.33 9.85
N GLY A 12 56.67 17.58 10.77
CA GLY A 12 56.79 18.55 11.86
C GLY A 12 55.59 18.48 12.80
N ALA A 13 55.72 17.72 13.89
CA ALA A 13 54.81 17.71 15.03
C ALA A 13 55.22 18.78 16.07
N ARG A 14 54.27 19.35 16.80
CA ARG A 14 54.50 19.91 18.15
C ARG A 14 53.20 19.96 18.96
N GLU A 15 53.34 19.59 20.21
CA GLU A 15 52.34 19.37 21.26
C GLU A 15 51.93 20.65 22.01
N ALA A 16 50.79 20.51 22.71
CA ALA A 16 50.42 21.04 24.03
C ALA A 16 50.26 22.55 24.25
N GLU A 17 49.06 22.96 24.70
CA GLU A 17 48.87 23.45 26.08
C GLU A 17 47.37 23.56 26.46
N ALA A 18 47.13 23.33 27.74
CA ALA A 18 45.83 23.28 28.42
C ALA A 18 45.37 24.66 28.92
N SER A 19 44.07 24.82 29.19
CA SER A 19 43.53 25.46 30.41
C SER A 19 42.00 25.58 30.37
N GLU A 20 41.34 24.82 31.25
CA GLU A 20 40.17 25.32 31.98
C GLU A 20 40.63 26.42 32.97
N PRO A 21 39.69 27.22 33.50
CA PRO A 21 39.31 26.93 34.88
C PRO A 21 37.81 27.07 35.18
N ALA A 22 37.41 26.28 36.19
CA ALA A 22 36.27 26.46 37.10
C ALA A 22 36.40 27.81 37.87
N ASP A 23 35.47 28.33 38.67
CA ASP A 23 34.48 27.72 39.55
C ASP A 23 33.65 28.86 40.20
N GLU A 24 32.64 28.47 41.00
CA GLU A 24 32.07 29.18 42.16
C GLU A 24 31.07 30.34 41.94
N LEU A 25 29.98 30.50 42.72
CA LEU A 25 29.21 29.71 43.69
C LEU A 25 28.13 30.67 44.25
N ARG A 26 27.15 30.09 44.98
CA ARG A 26 26.28 30.68 46.04
C ARG A 26 24.99 31.39 45.60
N SER A 27 23.81 30.87 45.91
CA SER A 27 23.11 30.65 47.23
C SER A 27 21.95 31.67 47.31
N GLY A 28 20.77 31.45 47.89
CA GLY A 28 20.10 30.40 48.65
C GLY A 28 18.58 30.71 48.56
N ASP A 29 17.68 29.73 48.68
CA ASP A 29 17.09 29.19 49.91
C ASP A 29 15.81 29.92 50.38
N THR A 30 14.96 29.14 51.07
CA THR A 30 13.69 29.42 51.79
C THR A 30 12.42 29.39 50.91
N GLY A 31 11.33 28.67 51.22
CA GLY A 31 10.88 27.79 52.31
C GLY A 31 9.42 27.42 51.96
N ALA A 32 9.01 26.15 51.99
CA ALA A 32 8.26 25.49 53.08
C ALA A 32 6.93 26.21 53.44
N VAL A 33 5.74 25.59 53.44
CA VAL A 33 5.24 24.69 54.50
C VAL A 33 3.74 24.36 54.24
N GLU A 34 3.38 23.07 54.33
CA GLU A 34 2.19 22.43 54.96
C GLU A 34 0.74 22.81 54.58
N GLN A 35 -0.33 22.02 54.78
CA GLN A 35 -0.74 20.72 55.38
C GLN A 35 -2.22 20.58 54.92
N GLY A 36 -2.95 19.46 54.88
CA GLY A 36 -2.81 18.11 55.41
C GLY A 36 -4.23 17.47 55.49
N LEU A 37 -4.25 16.13 55.57
CA LEU A 37 -5.20 15.28 56.33
C LEU A 37 -6.63 15.08 55.76
N ALA A 38 -7.28 13.91 55.81
CA ALA A 38 -6.97 12.59 56.40
C ALA A 38 -7.98 11.52 55.87
N ALA A 39 -7.57 10.25 55.90
CA ALA A 39 -8.42 9.04 55.92
C ALA A 39 -8.98 8.79 57.36
N PRO A 40 -9.83 7.76 57.66
CA PRO A 40 -9.45 6.32 57.73
C PRO A 40 -10.57 5.37 57.16
N ALA A 41 -10.36 4.12 56.72
CA ALA A 41 -9.70 2.88 57.19
C ALA A 41 -10.61 1.89 57.96
N THR A 42 -10.69 0.65 57.46
CA THR A 42 -10.84 -0.69 58.12
C THR A 42 -10.58 -1.75 57.01
N GLY A 43 -9.62 -2.69 57.02
CA GLY A 43 -9.16 -3.66 58.04
C GLY A 43 -9.83 -5.03 57.71
N GLU A 44 -9.16 -6.08 57.22
CA GLU A 44 -8.38 -7.15 57.91
C GLU A 44 -7.67 -8.02 56.81
N GLN A 45 -6.34 -8.30 56.83
CA GLN A 45 -5.59 -9.47 57.41
C GLN A 45 -6.14 -10.85 56.97
N ASP A 46 -5.39 -11.83 56.42
CA ASP A 46 -4.04 -12.34 56.74
C ASP A 46 -3.41 -13.14 55.56
N SER A 47 -2.07 -13.24 55.56
CA SER A 47 -1.18 -14.12 54.75
C SER A 47 -0.79 -15.38 55.60
N PRO A 48 0.02 -16.39 55.18
CA PRO A 48 0.92 -16.41 54.01
C PRO A 48 1.17 -17.76 53.28
N ASP A 49 1.93 -17.63 52.19
CA ASP A 49 3.00 -18.52 51.67
C ASP A 49 2.63 -19.79 50.87
N GLN A 50 2.91 -19.74 49.56
CA GLN A 50 3.84 -20.66 48.88
C GLN A 50 4.07 -20.24 47.42
N GLY A 51 5.35 -20.14 47.04
CA GLY A 51 5.81 -19.77 45.70
C GLY A 51 5.50 -20.82 44.63
N GLY A 52 5.28 -20.33 43.42
CA GLY A 52 5.19 -21.13 42.19
C GLY A 52 5.39 -20.22 40.98
N GLU A 53 6.38 -20.55 40.17
CA GLU A 53 6.74 -19.86 38.94
C GLU A 53 5.58 -19.89 37.92
N ASP A 54 5.03 -18.73 37.58
CA ASP A 54 3.95 -18.62 36.59
C ASP A 54 4.53 -18.41 35.18
N ARG A 55 4.71 -19.52 34.45
CA ARG A 55 4.90 -19.51 32.99
C ARG A 55 3.52 -19.42 32.35
N GLY A 56 3.15 -18.24 31.86
CA GLY A 56 1.90 -18.01 31.16
C GLY A 56 1.75 -18.88 29.90
N GLU A 57 0.97 -19.96 30.01
CA GLU A 57 0.41 -20.71 28.89
C GLU A 57 -0.74 -19.91 28.26
N ALA A 58 -0.69 -19.70 26.94
CA ALA A 58 -1.81 -19.18 26.18
C ALA A 58 -2.89 -20.26 26.00
N PRO A 59 -4.20 -19.93 26.09
CA PRO A 59 -5.25 -20.94 26.04
C PRO A 59 -5.37 -21.52 24.62
N SER A 60 -5.11 -22.82 24.49
CA SER A 60 -5.43 -23.61 23.32
C SER A 60 -6.91 -24.03 23.39
N ALA A 61 -7.75 -23.46 22.52
CA ALA A 61 -9.11 -23.95 22.35
C ALA A 61 -9.08 -25.25 21.51
N PRO A 62 -9.74 -26.35 21.93
CA PRO A 62 -9.80 -27.58 21.16
C PRO A 62 -10.63 -27.39 19.87
N LEU A 63 -10.13 -27.95 18.77
CA LEU A 63 -10.88 -28.15 17.53
C LEU A 63 -11.95 -29.24 17.75
N GLU A 64 -13.08 -28.88 18.35
CA GLU A 64 -14.27 -29.73 18.35
C GLU A 64 -15.26 -29.27 17.27
N SER A 65 -15.70 -30.27 16.49
CA SER A 65 -16.60 -30.23 15.35
C SER A 65 -17.66 -29.13 15.37
N LEU A 66 -17.52 -28.13 14.50
CA LEU A 66 -18.56 -27.14 14.21
C LEU A 66 -19.39 -27.62 13.03
N SER A 67 -20.68 -27.86 13.27
CA SER A 67 -21.67 -28.24 12.27
C SER A 67 -21.84 -27.14 11.21
N LEU A 68 -21.74 -27.52 9.94
CA LEU A 68 -22.11 -26.72 8.77
C LEU A 68 -23.60 -26.39 8.81
N HIS A 69 -23.97 -25.22 9.33
CA HIS A 69 -25.31 -24.68 9.18
C HIS A 69 -25.26 -23.42 8.30
N ASP A 70 -25.72 -23.57 7.06
CA ASP A 70 -26.12 -22.47 6.18
C ASP A 70 -27.29 -21.72 6.84
N GLY A 71 -26.98 -20.62 7.52
CA GLY A 71 -28.00 -19.68 7.98
C GLY A 71 -28.74 -19.06 6.77
N PRO A 72 -30.04 -18.74 6.89
CA PRO A 72 -30.81 -18.18 5.79
C PRO A 72 -30.24 -16.82 5.35
N ILE A 73 -30.07 -16.67 4.03
CA ILE A 73 -29.60 -15.46 3.35
C ILE A 73 -30.62 -14.33 3.58
N PRO A 74 -30.22 -13.12 3.99
CA PRO A 74 -31.13 -11.99 4.12
C PRO A 74 -31.75 -11.64 2.75
N HIS A 75 -33.08 -11.64 2.66
CA HIS A 75 -33.79 -11.20 1.45
C HIS A 75 -33.57 -9.71 1.17
N ALA A 76 -33.40 -9.36 -0.11
CA ALA A 76 -33.36 -7.98 -0.55
C ALA A 76 -34.67 -7.24 -0.13
N PRO A 77 -34.59 -6.02 0.42
CA PRO A 77 -35.77 -5.25 0.79
C PRO A 77 -36.63 -4.95 -0.45
N LEU A 78 -37.95 -4.97 -0.30
CA LEU A 78 -38.88 -4.54 -1.35
C LEU A 78 -38.71 -3.02 -1.59
N PRO A 79 -38.69 -2.56 -2.86
CA PRO A 79 -38.50 -1.15 -3.18
C PRO A 79 -39.69 -0.29 -2.70
N PRO A 80 -39.46 0.98 -2.34
CA PRO A 80 -40.52 1.91 -1.97
C PRO A 80 -41.42 2.25 -3.17
N VAL A 81 -42.72 2.39 -2.92
CA VAL A 81 -43.77 2.59 -3.92
C VAL A 81 -43.82 4.06 -4.35
N GLY A 82 -43.46 4.36 -5.60
CA GLY A 82 -43.68 5.69 -6.20
C GLY A 82 -42.84 5.99 -7.44
N GLY A 83 -43.07 5.30 -8.56
CA GLY A 83 -42.43 5.58 -9.86
C GLY A 83 -42.64 4.43 -10.87
N PRO A 84 -42.32 4.60 -12.17
CA PRO A 84 -42.32 3.48 -13.12
C PRO A 84 -41.42 2.37 -12.57
N TRP A 85 -41.94 1.15 -12.46
CA TRP A 85 -41.26 0.01 -11.82
C TRP A 85 -39.87 -0.21 -12.44
N ARG A 86 -38.82 0.18 -11.71
CA ARG A 86 -37.43 -0.23 -11.96
C ARG A 86 -37.09 -1.31 -10.96
N SER A 87 -36.52 -2.42 -11.44
CA SER A 87 -36.00 -3.46 -10.55
C SER A 87 -34.82 -2.93 -9.74
N TYR A 88 -34.56 -3.53 -8.58
CA TYR A 88 -33.40 -3.19 -7.75
C TYR A 88 -32.09 -3.23 -8.54
N LYS A 89 -31.92 -4.23 -9.40
CA LYS A 89 -30.75 -4.38 -10.28
C LYS A 89 -30.59 -3.23 -11.26
N GLU A 90 -31.68 -2.74 -11.85
CA GLU A 90 -31.65 -1.60 -12.78
C GLU A 90 -31.30 -0.30 -12.05
N ILE A 91 -31.87 -0.08 -10.86
CA ILE A 91 -31.54 1.08 -10.02
C ILE A 91 -30.05 1.06 -9.67
N LEU A 92 -29.56 -0.07 -9.15
CA LEU A 92 -28.17 -0.23 -8.75
C LEU A 92 -27.21 -0.10 -9.95
N ALA A 93 -27.51 -0.74 -11.09
CA ALA A 93 -26.71 -0.62 -12.31
C ALA A 93 -26.67 0.81 -12.86
N ASN A 94 -27.79 1.54 -12.80
CA ASN A 94 -27.83 2.93 -13.24
C ASN A 94 -26.96 3.83 -12.35
N LEU A 95 -27.07 3.69 -11.03
CA LEU A 95 -26.24 4.43 -10.08
C LEU A 95 -24.76 4.05 -10.23
N ALA A 96 -24.45 2.77 -10.41
CA ALA A 96 -23.10 2.28 -10.70
C ALA A 96 -22.49 2.96 -11.93
N GLN A 97 -23.26 3.03 -13.01
CA GLN A 97 -22.83 3.66 -14.25
C GLN A 97 -22.58 5.16 -14.06
N ARG A 98 -23.46 5.86 -13.33
CA ARG A 98 -23.26 7.28 -12.99
C ARG A 98 -21.98 7.53 -12.18
N VAL A 99 -21.65 6.66 -11.22
CA VAL A 99 -20.38 6.76 -10.47
C VAL A 99 -19.18 6.59 -11.41
N LEU A 100 -19.22 5.61 -12.32
CA LEU A 100 -18.15 5.39 -13.30
C LEU A 100 -17.97 6.58 -14.25
N ASP A 101 -19.08 7.15 -14.73
CA ASP A 101 -19.06 8.30 -15.63
C ASP A 101 -18.53 9.54 -14.91
N ALA A 102 -18.94 9.77 -13.66
CA ALA A 102 -18.46 10.85 -12.82
C ALA A 102 -16.94 10.74 -12.57
N GLN A 103 -16.44 9.54 -12.28
CA GLN A 103 -15.02 9.24 -12.03
C GLN A 103 -14.13 9.33 -13.28
N ARG A 104 -14.65 9.06 -14.48
CA ARG A 104 -13.85 8.95 -15.72
C ARG A 104 -12.83 10.09 -15.96
N PRO A 105 -13.16 11.38 -15.78
CA PRO A 105 -12.20 12.47 -15.97
C PRO A 105 -11.17 12.61 -14.84
N ILE A 106 -11.39 12.00 -13.67
CA ILE A 106 -10.55 12.19 -12.48
C ILE A 106 -9.28 11.33 -12.60
N ARG A 107 -8.19 11.95 -13.09
CA ARG A 107 -6.88 11.29 -13.29
C ARG A 107 -5.86 11.76 -12.25
N ILE A 108 -5.87 11.15 -11.06
CA ILE A 108 -5.03 11.55 -9.91
C ILE A 108 -3.56 11.73 -10.30
N LEU A 109 -2.92 10.69 -10.85
CA LEU A 109 -1.49 10.75 -11.14
C LEU A 109 -1.13 11.77 -12.24
N GLN A 110 -2.04 11.99 -13.18
CA GLN A 110 -1.86 13.01 -14.22
C GLN A 110 -1.96 14.42 -13.63
N ALA A 111 -2.93 14.66 -12.75
CA ALA A 111 -3.10 15.94 -12.08
C ALA A 111 -1.96 16.29 -11.10
N LEU A 112 -1.16 15.29 -10.70
CA LEU A 112 0.01 15.43 -9.83
C LEU A 112 1.34 15.33 -10.60
N ARG A 113 1.30 15.31 -11.93
CA ARG A 113 2.51 15.24 -12.76
C ARG A 113 3.39 16.48 -12.52
N TRP A 114 4.70 16.26 -12.49
CA TRP A 114 5.69 17.34 -12.56
C TRP A 114 6.22 17.38 -13.99
N GLU A 115 6.43 18.59 -14.50
CA GLU A 115 7.05 18.79 -15.81
C GLU A 115 8.56 18.50 -15.75
N ALA A 116 9.15 18.23 -16.91
CA ALA A 116 10.56 17.82 -17.01
C ALA A 116 11.50 18.92 -16.50
N GLU A 117 11.11 20.18 -16.65
CA GLU A 117 11.86 21.35 -16.20
C GLU A 117 12.11 21.34 -14.68
N VAL A 118 11.24 20.69 -13.89
CA VAL A 118 11.41 20.58 -12.44
C VAL A 118 12.64 19.74 -12.10
N GLU A 119 12.81 18.60 -12.79
CA GLU A 119 13.95 17.72 -12.62
C GLU A 119 15.22 18.41 -13.14
N GLU A 120 15.16 19.03 -14.32
CA GLU A 120 16.29 19.78 -14.87
C GLU A 120 16.74 20.93 -13.94
N GLN A 121 15.80 21.67 -13.35
CA GLN A 121 16.09 22.74 -12.40
C GLN A 121 16.77 22.19 -11.14
N PHE A 122 16.28 21.07 -10.62
CA PHE A 122 16.86 20.40 -9.46
C PHE A 122 18.31 19.98 -9.74
N LEU A 123 18.57 19.35 -10.88
CA LEU A 123 19.91 18.93 -11.30
C LEU A 123 20.84 20.14 -11.53
N ARG A 124 20.37 21.21 -12.18
CA ARG A 124 21.14 22.46 -12.37
C ARG A 124 21.52 23.13 -11.04
N SER A 125 20.67 23.00 -10.01
CA SER A 125 20.95 23.48 -8.66
C SER A 125 21.96 22.61 -7.89
N LYS A 126 22.50 21.55 -8.53
CA LYS A 126 23.33 20.52 -7.90
C LYS A 126 22.63 19.87 -6.70
N GLN A 127 21.33 19.63 -6.84
CA GLN A 127 20.50 18.94 -5.85
C GLN A 127 20.53 19.59 -4.44
N ARG A 128 20.78 20.91 -4.36
CA ARG A 128 20.93 21.65 -3.10
C ARG A 128 19.75 22.56 -2.78
N GLU A 129 18.90 22.84 -3.75
CA GLU A 129 17.70 23.64 -3.57
C GLU A 129 16.45 22.77 -3.71
N LEU A 130 15.38 23.15 -3.01
CA LEU A 130 14.09 22.51 -3.22
C LEU A 130 13.63 22.69 -4.68
N PRO A 131 13.06 21.65 -5.31
CA PRO A 131 12.40 21.79 -6.60
C PRO A 131 11.32 22.87 -6.56
N ARG A 132 11.18 23.64 -7.64
CA ARG A 132 10.13 24.65 -7.78
C ARG A 132 9.00 24.07 -8.60
N VAL A 133 7.88 23.79 -7.96
CA VAL A 133 6.74 23.10 -8.56
C VAL A 133 5.53 24.02 -8.59
N THR A 134 4.97 24.21 -9.77
CA THR A 134 3.69 24.90 -9.98
C THR A 134 2.72 23.94 -10.64
N TYR A 135 1.54 23.78 -10.07
CA TYR A 135 0.48 22.95 -10.66
C TYR A 135 -0.40 23.82 -11.56
N SER A 136 -0.80 23.29 -12.71
CA SER A 136 -1.81 23.92 -13.56
C SER A 136 -3.15 23.99 -12.83
N ASP A 137 -3.86 25.11 -12.95
CA ASP A 137 -5.24 25.25 -12.47
C ASP A 137 -6.21 24.35 -13.24
N ASP A 138 -5.86 23.94 -14.45
CA ASP A 138 -6.64 23.01 -15.25
C ASP A 138 -6.44 21.56 -14.77
N LEU A 139 -7.50 20.98 -14.22
CA LEU A 139 -7.58 19.57 -13.81
C LEU A 139 -8.05 18.64 -14.94
N GLY A 140 -8.38 19.20 -16.12
CA GLY A 140 -9.05 18.51 -17.22
C GLY A 140 -10.56 18.34 -17.02
N PHE A 141 -11.13 18.98 -15.99
CA PHE A 141 -12.57 19.04 -15.69
C PHE A 141 -12.87 20.21 -14.74
N ASP A 142 -14.14 20.66 -14.68
CA ASP A 142 -14.60 21.63 -13.69
C ASP A 142 -14.80 20.94 -12.31
N PRO A 143 -13.95 21.23 -11.31
CA PRO A 143 -14.05 20.58 -10.01
C PRO A 143 -15.32 20.94 -9.25
N ALA A 144 -15.83 22.17 -9.37
CA ALA A 144 -17.04 22.59 -8.68
C ALA A 144 -18.28 21.90 -9.27
N ALA A 145 -18.35 21.78 -10.60
CA ALA A 145 -19.39 20.99 -11.26
C ALA A 145 -19.30 19.50 -10.88
N LYS A 146 -18.09 18.95 -10.84
CA LYS A 146 -17.87 17.55 -10.49
C LYS A 146 -18.29 17.22 -9.05
N LEU A 147 -18.00 18.11 -8.10
CA LEU A 147 -18.45 17.96 -6.72
C LEU A 147 -19.99 17.92 -6.62
N ARG A 148 -20.69 18.82 -7.33
CA ARG A 148 -22.17 18.84 -7.37
C ARG A 148 -22.73 17.55 -7.97
N GLU A 149 -22.19 17.10 -9.09
CA GLU A 149 -22.60 15.85 -9.76
C GLU A 149 -22.47 14.64 -8.82
N ILE A 150 -21.35 14.51 -8.11
CA ILE A 150 -21.13 13.40 -7.17
C ILE A 150 -22.07 13.51 -5.96
N GLU A 151 -22.31 14.72 -5.45
CA GLU A 151 -23.26 14.94 -4.36
C GLU A 151 -24.69 14.56 -4.75
N GLU A 152 -25.12 14.85 -5.98
CA GLU A 152 -26.39 14.40 -6.53
C GLU A 152 -26.46 12.86 -6.60
N ILE A 153 -25.39 12.20 -7.05
CA ILE A 153 -25.31 10.73 -7.08
C ILE A 153 -25.45 10.14 -5.67
N LEU A 154 -24.78 10.73 -4.66
CA LEU A 154 -24.87 10.29 -3.27
C LEU A 154 -26.30 10.41 -2.72
N ARG A 155 -26.96 11.55 -2.96
CA ARG A 155 -28.35 11.80 -2.55
C ARG A 155 -29.32 10.84 -3.23
N ASP A 156 -29.14 10.61 -4.53
CA ASP A 156 -29.97 9.68 -5.30
C ASP A 156 -29.77 8.24 -4.82
N ALA A 157 -28.52 7.80 -4.61
CA ALA A 157 -28.24 6.46 -4.11
C ALA A 157 -28.88 6.23 -2.73
N GLU A 158 -28.86 7.23 -1.85
CA GLU A 158 -29.56 7.13 -0.56
C GLU A 158 -31.08 7.11 -0.70
N ARG A 159 -31.66 7.92 -1.59
CA ARG A 159 -33.11 7.97 -1.80
C ARG A 159 -33.64 6.67 -2.42
N GLU A 160 -32.96 6.14 -3.43
CA GLU A 160 -33.44 5.01 -4.22
C GLU A 160 -33.13 3.65 -3.55
N LEU A 161 -31.97 3.49 -2.91
CA LEU A 161 -31.56 2.22 -2.27
C LEU A 161 -31.81 2.22 -0.75
N GLY A 162 -31.91 3.40 -0.13
CA GLY A 162 -32.02 3.54 1.31
C GLY A 162 -30.68 3.45 2.04
N LYS A 163 -30.66 3.94 3.29
CA LYS A 163 -29.42 4.02 4.10
C LYS A 163 -28.82 2.67 4.48
N ARG A 164 -29.66 1.64 4.60
CA ARG A 164 -29.29 0.31 5.14
C ARG A 164 -28.91 -0.71 4.06
N ASP A 165 -29.11 -0.37 2.78
CA ASP A 165 -28.72 -1.25 1.68
C ASP A 165 -27.20 -1.38 1.61
N ARG A 166 -26.70 -2.63 1.70
CA ARG A 166 -25.26 -2.89 1.85
C ARG A 166 -24.49 -2.60 0.56
N LEU A 167 -25.03 -2.92 -0.61
CA LEU A 167 -24.42 -2.58 -1.89
C LEU A 167 -24.46 -1.06 -2.14
N GLY A 168 -25.57 -0.41 -1.76
CA GLY A 168 -25.71 1.04 -1.78
C GLY A 168 -24.77 1.75 -0.81
N GLN A 169 -24.38 1.14 0.31
CA GLN A 169 -23.31 1.66 1.18
C GLN A 169 -21.95 1.60 0.49
N ILE A 170 -21.61 0.48 -0.15
CA ILE A 170 -20.35 0.34 -0.92
C ILE A 170 -20.29 1.37 -2.05
N LEU A 171 -21.38 1.53 -2.81
CA LEU A 171 -21.46 2.47 -3.91
C LEU A 171 -21.33 3.91 -3.44
N ARG A 172 -22.01 4.28 -2.34
CA ARG A 172 -21.90 5.62 -1.75
C ARG A 172 -20.52 5.88 -1.17
N ALA A 173 -19.90 4.93 -0.48
CA ALA A 173 -18.52 5.06 0.00
C ALA A 173 -17.55 5.30 -1.18
N THR A 174 -17.73 4.55 -2.27
CA THR A 174 -16.94 4.70 -3.50
C THR A 174 -17.12 6.09 -4.13
N ALA A 175 -18.36 6.56 -4.26
CA ALA A 175 -18.65 7.89 -4.80
C ALA A 175 -18.11 9.01 -3.90
N ASP A 176 -18.25 8.89 -2.58
CA ASP A 176 -17.77 9.89 -1.63
C ASP A 176 -16.24 10.00 -1.65
N GLU A 177 -15.51 8.89 -1.81
CA GLU A 177 -14.06 8.99 -1.98
C GLU A 177 -13.67 9.74 -3.25
N TYR A 178 -14.41 9.60 -4.36
CA TYR A 178 -14.15 10.42 -5.54
C TYR A 178 -14.43 11.91 -5.29
N ARG A 179 -15.45 12.24 -4.49
CA ARG A 179 -15.69 13.62 -4.03
C ARG A 179 -14.49 14.15 -3.21
N GLN A 180 -13.96 13.33 -2.31
CA GLN A 180 -12.77 13.68 -1.52
C GLN A 180 -11.52 13.82 -2.41
N VAL A 181 -11.34 12.96 -3.42
CA VAL A 181 -10.25 13.08 -4.41
C VAL A 181 -10.33 14.40 -5.17
N VAL A 182 -11.51 14.82 -5.63
CA VAL A 182 -11.65 16.13 -6.30
C VAL A 182 -11.22 17.26 -5.37
N SER A 183 -11.67 17.21 -4.12
CA SER A 183 -11.28 18.19 -3.09
C SER A 183 -9.77 18.17 -2.82
N MET A 184 -9.17 16.97 -2.78
CA MET A 184 -7.73 16.78 -2.61
C MET A 184 -6.96 17.44 -3.75
N LEU A 185 -7.38 17.20 -5.00
CA LEU A 185 -6.74 17.77 -6.19
C LEU A 185 -6.86 19.31 -6.27
N MET A 186 -7.93 19.90 -5.71
CA MET A 186 -8.03 21.35 -5.57
C MET A 186 -7.00 21.93 -4.59
N GLY A 187 -6.55 21.13 -3.62
CA GLY A 187 -5.59 21.53 -2.59
C GLY A 187 -4.10 21.30 -2.93
N ARG A 188 -3.76 20.88 -4.16
CA ARG A 188 -2.38 20.54 -4.56
C ARG A 188 -1.37 21.62 -4.16
N GLY A 189 -0.25 21.20 -3.60
CA GLY A 189 0.81 22.08 -3.09
C GLY A 189 0.55 22.67 -1.71
N THR A 190 -0.56 22.30 -1.05
CA THR A 190 -0.94 22.83 0.27
C THR A 190 -1.11 21.72 1.31
N LYS A 191 -1.20 22.10 2.59
CA LYS A 191 -1.51 21.15 3.68
C LYS A 191 -2.89 20.52 3.55
N ALA A 192 -3.85 21.18 2.88
CA ALA A 192 -5.19 20.63 2.67
C ALA A 192 -5.17 19.38 1.78
N PHE A 193 -4.27 19.33 0.78
CA PHE A 193 -4.03 18.12 -0.01
C PHE A 193 -3.60 16.96 0.88
N TYR A 194 -2.66 17.20 1.80
CA TYR A 194 -2.18 16.16 2.71
C TYR A 194 -3.29 15.65 3.63
N THR A 195 -4.09 16.53 4.24
CA THR A 195 -5.20 16.12 5.10
C THR A 195 -6.12 15.12 4.38
N LEU A 196 -6.54 15.46 3.16
CA LEU A 196 -7.40 14.59 2.35
C LEU A 196 -6.67 13.34 1.84
N SER A 197 -5.39 13.45 1.48
CA SER A 197 -4.57 12.29 1.11
C SER A 197 -4.48 11.29 2.26
N ARG A 198 -4.24 11.78 3.48
CA ARG A 198 -4.16 10.94 4.68
C ARG A 198 -5.49 10.27 4.99
N GLU A 199 -6.61 10.96 4.80
CA GLU A 199 -7.94 10.37 4.94
C GLU A 199 -8.18 9.25 3.90
N LEU A 200 -7.78 9.47 2.65
CA LEU A 200 -8.03 8.56 1.52
C LEU A 200 -7.10 7.34 1.48
N TYR A 201 -5.82 7.52 1.81
CA TYR A 201 -4.78 6.49 1.67
C TYR A 201 -4.24 5.99 3.02
N GLY A 202 -4.59 6.67 4.12
CA GLY A 202 -4.01 6.43 5.44
C GLY A 202 -2.66 7.10 5.63
N SER A 203 -2.01 6.73 6.73
CA SER A 203 -0.67 7.15 7.15
C SER A 203 0.15 5.95 7.60
N PRO A 204 1.49 5.98 7.47
CA PRO A 204 2.38 5.03 8.15
C PRO A 204 2.13 4.92 9.67
N LYS A 205 1.58 5.97 10.29
CA LYS A 205 1.27 6.03 11.72
C LYS A 205 -0.05 5.33 12.07
N ASP A 206 -0.85 4.95 11.09
CA ASP A 206 -2.11 4.24 11.32
C ASP A 206 -1.84 2.87 11.94
N LYS A 207 -2.70 2.52 12.90
CA LYS A 207 -2.70 1.18 13.52
C LYS A 207 -3.43 0.19 12.62
N LEU A 208 -2.92 -1.03 12.61
CA LEU A 208 -3.60 -2.18 12.02
C LEU A 208 -4.85 -2.53 12.84
N PRO A 209 -5.73 -3.42 12.33
CA PRO A 209 -6.92 -3.87 13.05
C PRO A 209 -6.65 -4.50 14.43
N ASP A 210 -5.40 -4.86 14.74
CA ASP A 210 -4.99 -5.32 16.07
C ASP A 210 -4.94 -4.19 17.12
N GLY A 211 -5.01 -2.93 16.70
CA GLY A 211 -4.92 -1.72 17.53
C GLY A 211 -3.53 -1.46 18.14
N LYS A 212 -2.53 -2.29 17.81
CA LYS A 212 -1.21 -2.28 18.47
C LYS A 212 -0.10 -1.91 17.49
N THR A 213 -0.06 -2.59 16.36
CA THR A 213 1.04 -2.47 15.38
C THR A 213 0.72 -1.38 14.38
N SER A 214 1.62 -0.43 14.16
CA SER A 214 1.47 0.56 13.09
C SER A 214 2.09 0.08 11.78
N VAL A 215 1.71 0.71 10.66
CA VAL A 215 2.34 0.46 9.36
C VAL A 215 3.84 0.80 9.40
N ARG A 216 4.23 1.83 10.15
CA ARG A 216 5.62 2.22 10.41
C ARG A 216 6.40 1.12 11.14
N ASP A 217 5.83 0.54 12.19
CA ASP A 217 6.48 -0.52 12.97
C ASP A 217 6.84 -1.71 12.07
N MET A 218 5.92 -2.10 11.19
CA MET A 218 6.17 -3.15 10.19
C MET A 218 7.22 -2.75 9.16
N GLY A 219 7.22 -1.48 8.74
CA GLY A 219 8.20 -0.93 7.81
C GLY A 219 9.62 -1.05 8.35
N PHE A 220 9.84 -0.80 9.64
CA PHE A 220 11.16 -0.98 10.27
C PHE A 220 11.54 -2.45 10.41
N VAL A 221 10.63 -3.31 10.85
CA VAL A 221 10.92 -4.76 10.95
C VAL A 221 11.33 -5.32 9.57
N LEU A 222 10.59 -4.98 8.52
CA LEU A 222 10.90 -5.44 7.17
C LEU A 222 12.19 -4.81 6.63
N TYR A 223 12.48 -3.55 6.99
CA TYR A 223 13.74 -2.89 6.65
C TYR A 223 14.94 -3.64 7.23
N ASP A 224 14.91 -3.97 8.52
CA ASP A 224 16.00 -4.67 9.20
C ASP A 224 16.24 -6.06 8.59
N LEU A 225 15.15 -6.80 8.33
CA LEU A 225 15.22 -8.12 7.70
C LEU A 225 15.81 -8.06 6.28
N LEU A 226 15.36 -7.12 5.45
CA LEU A 226 15.84 -6.99 4.07
C LEU A 226 17.26 -6.46 3.99
N THR A 227 17.65 -5.58 4.92
CA THR A 227 19.01 -5.06 5.03
C THR A 227 19.99 -6.17 5.43
N ALA A 228 19.60 -7.04 6.38
CA ALA A 228 20.39 -8.19 6.80
C ALA A 228 20.65 -9.19 5.66
N ILE A 229 19.69 -9.36 4.74
CA ILE A 229 19.83 -10.23 3.55
C ILE A 229 20.92 -9.69 2.59
N GLY A 230 21.18 -8.38 2.58
CA GLY A 230 22.23 -7.76 1.77
C GLY A 230 22.05 -8.05 0.28
N GLY A 231 20.86 -7.76 -0.26
CA GLY A 231 20.32 -8.25 -1.55
C GLY A 231 21.22 -8.24 -2.79
N GLU A 232 22.27 -7.42 -2.83
CA GLU A 232 23.31 -7.45 -3.89
C GLU A 232 24.20 -8.69 -3.84
N ARG A 233 24.18 -9.43 -2.72
CA ARG A 233 24.99 -10.63 -2.47
C ARG A 233 24.29 -11.92 -2.93
N LEU A 234 23.00 -11.86 -3.26
CA LEU A 234 22.20 -13.03 -3.60
C LEU A 234 21.99 -13.13 -5.11
N GLY A 235 22.81 -13.97 -5.75
CA GLY A 235 22.69 -14.31 -7.17
C GLY A 235 23.33 -13.27 -8.10
N PRO A 236 23.41 -13.59 -9.40
CA PRO A 236 23.98 -12.69 -10.40
C PRO A 236 23.06 -11.48 -10.62
N ALA A 237 23.67 -10.32 -10.90
CA ALA A 237 22.94 -9.12 -11.31
C ALA A 237 22.09 -9.41 -12.55
N GLN A 238 20.83 -8.97 -12.52
CA GLN A 238 19.92 -9.11 -13.65
C GLN A 238 20.30 -8.12 -14.75
N GLN A 239 20.62 -8.61 -15.94
CA GLN A 239 20.97 -7.76 -17.08
C GLN A 239 19.69 -7.22 -17.73
N ARG A 240 19.63 -5.90 -17.97
CA ARG A 240 18.51 -5.22 -18.64
C ARG A 240 18.78 -5.13 -20.14
N GLU A 241 18.52 -6.22 -20.86
CA GLU A 241 18.82 -6.35 -22.31
C GLU A 241 17.56 -6.36 -23.19
N ILE A 242 16.37 -6.47 -22.59
CA ILE A 242 15.11 -6.54 -23.31
C ILE A 242 14.64 -5.11 -23.59
N THR A 243 14.45 -4.73 -24.86
CA THR A 243 13.93 -3.40 -25.21
C THR A 243 12.44 -3.28 -24.86
N ALA A 244 11.93 -2.05 -24.82
CA ALA A 244 10.51 -1.79 -24.61
C ALA A 244 9.60 -2.52 -25.61
N GLU A 245 9.99 -2.60 -26.88
CA GLU A 245 9.24 -3.28 -27.94
C GLU A 245 9.23 -4.80 -27.76
N MET A 246 10.39 -5.37 -27.39
CA MET A 246 10.50 -6.79 -27.09
C MET A 246 9.68 -7.17 -25.86
N ALA A 247 9.75 -6.36 -24.79
CA ALA A 247 8.95 -6.55 -23.58
C ALA A 247 7.45 -6.44 -23.90
N ALA A 248 7.04 -5.49 -24.74
CA ALA A 248 5.65 -5.33 -25.15
C ALA A 248 5.16 -6.54 -25.95
N LEU A 249 5.96 -7.06 -26.89
CA LEU A 249 5.63 -8.25 -27.66
C LEU A 249 5.46 -9.47 -26.75
N GLU A 250 6.40 -9.68 -25.83
CA GLU A 250 6.38 -10.80 -24.90
C GLU A 250 5.18 -10.72 -23.94
N LEU A 251 4.90 -9.54 -23.38
CA LEU A 251 3.77 -9.33 -22.48
C LEU A 251 2.43 -9.48 -23.19
N ASN A 252 2.28 -9.01 -24.44
CA ASN A 252 1.07 -9.27 -25.23
C ASN A 252 0.85 -10.79 -25.36
N ALA A 253 1.87 -11.55 -25.76
CA ALA A 253 1.74 -13.01 -25.90
C ALA A 253 1.42 -13.73 -24.58
N ARG A 254 1.98 -13.26 -23.45
CA ARG A 254 1.68 -13.75 -22.11
C ARG A 254 0.24 -13.44 -21.69
N PHE A 255 -0.21 -12.21 -21.94
CA PHE A 255 -1.56 -11.76 -21.63
C PHE A 255 -2.62 -12.43 -22.49
N ASP A 256 -2.37 -12.66 -23.78
CA ASP A 256 -3.28 -13.42 -24.64
C ASP A 256 -3.50 -14.84 -24.11
N ARG A 257 -2.47 -15.48 -23.55
CA ARG A 257 -2.62 -16.81 -22.92
C ARG A 257 -3.43 -16.77 -21.64
N PHE A 258 -3.22 -15.76 -20.79
CA PHE A 258 -3.88 -15.67 -19.49
C PHE A 258 -5.33 -15.16 -19.59
N PHE A 259 -5.56 -14.13 -20.40
CA PHE A 259 -6.88 -13.51 -20.55
C PHE A 259 -7.72 -14.12 -21.69
N GLY A 260 -7.11 -14.99 -22.50
CA GLY A 260 -7.77 -15.65 -23.62
C GLY A 260 -8.19 -14.62 -24.69
N GLY A 261 -9.48 -14.61 -25.04
CA GLY A 261 -10.02 -13.72 -26.07
C GLY A 261 -10.19 -12.25 -25.66
N ALA A 262 -9.80 -11.84 -24.45
CA ALA A 262 -9.85 -10.43 -24.07
C ALA A 262 -8.70 -9.67 -24.72
N SER A 263 -9.00 -8.64 -25.49
CA SER A 263 -7.99 -7.84 -26.18
C SER A 263 -7.27 -6.90 -25.19
N ILE A 264 -6.21 -7.39 -24.55
CA ILE A 264 -5.30 -6.57 -23.74
C ILE A 264 -4.20 -6.03 -24.64
N ARG A 265 -3.99 -4.71 -24.57
CA ARG A 265 -3.00 -4.05 -25.42
C ARG A 265 -1.79 -3.64 -24.59
N VAL A 266 -0.64 -4.24 -24.88
CA VAL A 266 0.64 -3.72 -24.40
C VAL A 266 1.23 -2.81 -25.46
N GLN A 267 1.45 -1.54 -25.11
CA GLN A 267 1.89 -0.50 -26.05
C GLN A 267 3.11 0.24 -25.50
N VAL A 268 4.03 0.60 -26.39
CA VAL A 268 5.13 1.50 -26.05
C VAL A 268 4.63 2.95 -26.11
N ASP A 269 4.94 3.73 -25.09
CA ASP A 269 4.48 5.11 -24.93
C ASP A 269 5.63 6.01 -24.45
N ASP A 270 5.95 7.04 -25.23
CA ASP A 270 7.04 7.99 -24.95
C ASP A 270 6.70 8.97 -23.81
N SER A 271 5.43 9.11 -23.45
CA SER A 271 4.95 10.09 -22.46
C SER A 271 5.00 9.60 -21.02
N LEU A 272 5.38 8.33 -20.80
CA LEU A 272 5.45 7.72 -19.49
C LEU A 272 6.67 8.20 -18.70
N LEU A 273 6.43 8.55 -17.43
CA LEU A 273 7.49 8.88 -16.47
C LEU A 273 8.01 7.66 -15.68
N ALA A 274 7.29 6.55 -15.71
CA ALA A 274 7.69 5.29 -15.09
C ALA A 274 7.95 4.26 -16.18
N ASP A 275 8.78 3.25 -15.91
CA ASP A 275 9.11 2.21 -16.90
C ASP A 275 7.87 1.48 -17.46
N ALA A 276 6.81 1.34 -16.67
CA ALA A 276 5.52 0.86 -17.14
C ALA A 276 4.35 1.41 -16.30
N ALA A 277 3.13 1.33 -16.83
CA ALA A 277 1.89 1.63 -16.13
C ALA A 277 0.70 0.80 -16.66
N ALA A 278 -0.12 0.24 -15.77
CA ALA A 278 -1.37 -0.42 -16.15
C ALA A 278 -2.58 0.53 -16.19
N GLY A 279 -3.43 0.30 -17.18
CA GLY A 279 -4.78 0.85 -17.28
C GLY A 279 -5.85 -0.22 -17.06
N SER A 280 -7.08 0.06 -17.51
CA SER A 280 -8.19 -0.90 -17.42
C SER A 280 -8.02 -2.13 -18.29
N ASP A 281 -7.38 -1.96 -19.44
CA ASP A 281 -7.36 -2.89 -20.58
C ASP A 281 -6.02 -2.82 -21.34
N TYR A 282 -5.02 -2.16 -20.74
CA TYR A 282 -3.72 -1.95 -21.36
C TYR A 282 -2.60 -1.92 -20.34
N VAL A 283 -1.39 -2.23 -20.80
CA VAL A 283 -0.14 -1.92 -20.10
C VAL A 283 0.68 -1.05 -21.03
N LYS A 284 1.10 0.11 -20.55
CA LYS A 284 2.00 0.98 -21.30
C LYS A 284 3.42 0.75 -20.80
N ILE A 285 4.37 0.65 -21.72
CA ILE A 285 5.80 0.51 -21.46
C ILE A 285 6.48 1.78 -21.95
N ARG A 286 7.36 2.37 -21.15
CA ARG A 286 8.07 3.57 -21.54
C ARG A 286 9.05 3.28 -22.67
N SER A 287 9.01 4.10 -23.70
CA SER A 287 9.97 4.03 -24.81
C SER A 287 11.40 4.27 -24.34
N GLY A 288 12.33 3.53 -24.92
CA GLY A 288 13.75 3.56 -24.53
C GLY A 288 14.06 2.93 -23.16
N ALA A 289 13.06 2.44 -22.41
CA ALA A 289 13.33 1.66 -21.22
C ALA A 289 13.87 0.27 -21.60
N MET A 290 14.84 -0.20 -20.83
CA MET A 290 15.41 -1.53 -20.93
C MET A 290 14.89 -2.39 -19.78
N PHE A 291 14.65 -3.68 -20.01
CA PHE A 291 14.06 -4.59 -19.04
C PHE A 291 14.94 -5.82 -18.88
N SER A 292 15.01 -6.34 -17.65
CA SER A 292 15.47 -7.69 -17.41
C SER A 292 14.32 -8.68 -17.55
N LYS A 293 14.65 -9.97 -17.63
CA LYS A 293 13.63 -11.03 -17.60
C LYS A 293 12.77 -10.96 -16.32
N SER A 294 13.41 -10.67 -15.18
CA SER A 294 12.71 -10.50 -13.90
C SER A 294 11.74 -9.31 -13.94
N ASP A 295 12.08 -8.21 -14.62
CA ASP A 295 11.16 -7.08 -14.76
C ASP A 295 9.92 -7.47 -15.57
N VAL A 296 10.08 -8.20 -16.68
CA VAL A 296 8.96 -8.71 -17.49
C VAL A 296 8.08 -9.67 -16.68
N ASP A 297 8.70 -10.55 -15.89
CA ASP A 297 7.98 -11.48 -15.02
C ASP A 297 7.19 -10.73 -13.93
N ILE A 298 7.76 -9.68 -13.33
CA ILE A 298 7.07 -8.81 -12.37
C ILE A 298 5.91 -8.08 -13.05
N LEU A 299 6.09 -7.53 -14.26
CA LEU A 299 5.02 -6.84 -14.99
C LEU A 299 3.84 -7.78 -15.29
N GLU A 300 4.11 -9.02 -15.70
CA GLU A 300 3.05 -9.99 -15.93
C GLU A 300 2.25 -10.26 -14.64
N ALA A 301 2.94 -10.46 -13.51
CA ALA A 301 2.31 -10.85 -12.26
C ALA A 301 1.63 -9.68 -11.53
N HIS A 302 2.33 -8.54 -11.40
CA HIS A 302 1.85 -7.35 -10.69
C HIS A 302 0.81 -6.59 -11.52
N GLU A 303 1.18 -6.19 -12.74
CA GLU A 303 0.32 -5.35 -13.58
C GLU A 303 -0.76 -6.19 -14.27
N GLY A 304 -0.39 -7.34 -14.84
CA GLY A 304 -1.32 -8.24 -15.51
C GLY A 304 -2.29 -8.93 -14.56
N TRP A 305 -1.79 -9.91 -13.80
CA TRP A 305 -2.64 -10.80 -13.01
C TRP A 305 -3.40 -10.12 -11.87
N VAL A 306 -3.00 -8.92 -11.44
CA VAL A 306 -3.73 -8.16 -10.43
C VAL A 306 -4.41 -6.94 -11.03
N HIS A 307 -3.66 -5.93 -11.50
CA HIS A 307 -4.28 -4.64 -11.84
C HIS A 307 -5.20 -4.71 -13.05
N VAL A 308 -4.76 -5.37 -14.13
CA VAL A 308 -5.55 -5.58 -15.34
C VAL A 308 -6.66 -6.60 -15.06
N ALA A 309 -6.35 -7.76 -14.47
CA ALA A 309 -7.34 -8.81 -14.19
C ALA A 309 -8.53 -8.31 -13.36
N THR A 310 -8.28 -7.60 -12.26
CA THR A 310 -9.34 -7.02 -11.44
C THR A 310 -10.14 -5.95 -12.18
N SER A 311 -9.50 -5.16 -13.05
CA SER A 311 -10.22 -4.18 -13.87
C SER A 311 -11.18 -4.87 -14.84
N LEU A 312 -10.72 -5.92 -15.53
CA LEU A 312 -11.55 -6.73 -16.44
C LEU A 312 -12.67 -7.46 -15.70
N ASN A 313 -12.36 -8.09 -14.57
CA ASN A 313 -13.34 -8.78 -13.74
C ASN A 313 -14.44 -7.82 -13.28
N GLY A 314 -14.07 -6.59 -12.87
CA GLY A 314 -15.02 -5.54 -12.51
C GLY A 314 -15.86 -5.04 -13.70
N GLN A 315 -15.27 -4.97 -14.91
CA GLN A 315 -16.00 -4.60 -16.13
C GLN A 315 -17.01 -5.67 -16.56
N ALA A 316 -16.67 -6.94 -16.33
CA ALA A 316 -17.49 -8.10 -16.67
C ALA A 316 -18.66 -8.34 -15.68
N GLN A 317 -18.76 -7.55 -14.61
CA GLN A 317 -19.86 -7.65 -13.65
C GLN A 317 -21.20 -7.24 -14.31
N PRO A 318 -22.30 -7.97 -14.07
CA PRO A 318 -23.58 -7.69 -14.71
C PRO A 318 -24.22 -6.41 -14.18
N VAL A 319 -24.15 -6.19 -12.87
CA VAL A 319 -24.73 -5.01 -12.19
C VAL A 319 -23.64 -4.22 -11.47
N ALA A 320 -22.71 -4.92 -10.79
CA ALA A 320 -21.67 -4.31 -9.96
C ALA A 320 -20.48 -3.69 -10.71
N ARG A 321 -20.74 -2.97 -11.80
CA ARG A 321 -19.69 -2.44 -12.71
C ARG A 321 -18.79 -1.37 -12.08
N TRP A 322 -19.20 -0.75 -10.96
CA TRP A 322 -18.35 0.20 -10.22
C TRP A 322 -17.02 -0.42 -9.80
N LEU A 323 -16.98 -1.75 -9.63
CA LEU A 323 -15.78 -2.52 -9.33
C LEU A 323 -14.71 -2.47 -10.43
N SER A 324 -15.02 -1.95 -11.63
CA SER A 324 -14.03 -1.80 -12.72
C SER A 324 -13.00 -0.69 -12.47
N LYS A 325 -13.25 0.23 -11.53
CA LYS A 325 -12.35 1.34 -11.19
C LYS A 325 -12.21 1.42 -9.68
N GLY A 326 -10.96 1.50 -9.22
CA GLY A 326 -10.64 1.46 -7.80
C GLY A 326 -10.64 2.88 -7.22
N PRO A 327 -11.53 3.21 -6.28
CA PRO A 327 -11.37 4.40 -5.45
C PRO A 327 -10.25 4.17 -4.40
N PRO A 328 -9.71 5.23 -3.77
CA PRO A 328 -8.61 5.16 -2.81
C PRO A 328 -8.67 4.02 -1.77
N ARG A 329 -9.81 3.72 -1.13
CA ARG A 329 -10.00 2.60 -0.18
C ARG A 329 -9.53 1.25 -0.70
N THR A 330 -9.61 1.03 -2.01
CA THR A 330 -9.23 -0.26 -2.63
C THR A 330 -7.72 -0.37 -2.86
N THR A 331 -6.98 0.74 -2.75
CA THR A 331 -5.54 0.82 -3.08
C THR A 331 -4.72 -0.16 -2.25
N ALA A 332 -4.96 -0.24 -0.94
CA ALA A 332 -4.22 -1.16 -0.07
C ALA A 332 -4.41 -2.63 -0.48
N VAL A 333 -5.66 -3.03 -0.76
CA VAL A 333 -5.94 -4.39 -1.24
C VAL A 333 -5.21 -4.67 -2.55
N GLN A 334 -5.33 -3.78 -3.52
CA GLN A 334 -4.78 -3.95 -4.86
C GLN A 334 -3.25 -4.00 -4.88
N GLU A 335 -2.59 -2.99 -4.30
CA GLU A 335 -1.13 -2.94 -4.24
C GLU A 335 -0.57 -4.08 -3.40
N GLY A 336 -1.25 -4.42 -2.29
CA GLY A 336 -0.87 -5.54 -1.44
C GLY A 336 -1.00 -6.89 -2.14
N LEU A 337 -2.06 -7.11 -2.93
CA LEU A 337 -2.25 -8.34 -3.70
C LEU A 337 -1.16 -8.47 -4.75
N ALA A 338 -0.85 -7.36 -5.43
CA ALA A 338 0.17 -7.34 -6.46
C ALA A 338 1.56 -7.72 -5.91
N VAL A 339 1.95 -7.17 -4.74
CA VAL A 339 3.21 -7.57 -4.09
C VAL A 339 3.16 -9.00 -3.55
N LEU A 340 2.03 -9.43 -2.98
CA LEU A 340 1.87 -10.80 -2.52
C LEU A 340 1.99 -11.81 -3.67
N VAL A 341 1.43 -11.48 -4.84
CA VAL A 341 1.55 -12.26 -6.06
C VAL A 341 3.01 -12.33 -6.53
N GLU A 342 3.78 -11.24 -6.46
CA GLU A 342 5.23 -11.27 -6.73
C GLU A 342 5.96 -12.25 -5.80
N ILE A 343 5.57 -12.32 -4.52
CA ILE A 343 6.19 -13.19 -3.50
C ILE A 343 5.80 -14.66 -3.72
N LEU A 344 4.51 -14.96 -3.88
CA LEU A 344 4.00 -16.32 -4.03
C LEU A 344 4.49 -17.00 -5.31
N THR A 345 4.89 -16.21 -6.30
CA THR A 345 5.39 -16.70 -7.59
C THR A 345 6.92 -16.66 -7.69
N PHE A 346 7.60 -16.27 -6.59
CA PHE A 346 9.06 -16.10 -6.52
C PHE A 346 9.63 -15.17 -7.59
N ARG A 347 8.88 -14.13 -7.96
CA ARG A 347 9.28 -13.13 -8.97
C ARG A 347 9.87 -11.86 -8.35
N SER A 348 9.62 -11.60 -7.06
CA SER A 348 10.23 -10.47 -6.34
C SER A 348 11.71 -10.72 -6.01
N THR A 349 12.52 -9.67 -6.08
CA THR A 349 13.91 -9.68 -5.58
C THR A 349 14.03 -8.96 -4.22
N PRO A 350 15.11 -9.17 -3.45
CA PRO A 350 15.35 -8.40 -2.22
C PRO A 350 15.41 -6.89 -2.46
N ARG A 351 16.08 -6.43 -3.55
CA ARG A 351 16.12 -5.01 -3.93
C ARG A 351 14.72 -4.46 -4.24
N ARG A 352 13.88 -5.25 -4.92
CA ARG A 352 12.48 -4.91 -5.21
C ARG A 352 11.66 -4.77 -3.93
N ALA A 353 11.76 -5.72 -3.01
CA ALA A 353 11.08 -5.68 -1.72
C ALA A 353 11.55 -4.49 -0.88
N LYS A 354 12.86 -4.22 -0.84
CA LYS A 354 13.44 -3.07 -0.13
C LYS A 354 12.91 -1.76 -0.69
N LYS A 355 12.88 -1.59 -2.02
CA LYS A 355 12.30 -0.42 -2.68
C LYS A 355 10.84 -0.17 -2.32
N LEU A 356 10.03 -1.22 -2.21
CA LEU A 356 8.64 -1.09 -1.78
C LEU A 356 8.51 -0.67 -0.31
N ASN A 357 9.35 -1.24 0.55
CA ASN A 357 9.39 -0.88 1.97
C ASN A 357 9.87 0.57 2.18
N ASP A 358 10.92 0.96 1.47
CA ASP A 358 11.53 2.28 1.58
C ASP A 358 10.58 3.40 1.16
N ARG A 359 9.62 3.14 0.27
CA ARG A 359 8.54 4.09 -0.06
C ARG A 359 7.68 4.45 1.15
N ILE A 360 7.45 3.50 2.06
CA ILE A 360 6.65 3.72 3.26
C ILE A 360 7.45 4.56 4.24
N LEU A 361 8.72 4.20 4.45
CA LEU A 361 9.63 4.95 5.31
C LEU A 361 9.85 6.38 4.80
N ALA A 362 9.87 6.60 3.49
CA ALA A 362 9.95 7.93 2.91
C ALA A 362 8.71 8.78 3.23
N VAL A 363 7.51 8.20 3.16
CA VAL A 363 6.27 8.88 3.57
C VAL A 363 6.31 9.18 5.08
N ASP A 364 6.74 8.23 5.92
CA ASP A 364 6.86 8.42 7.37
C ASP A 364 7.83 9.57 7.72
N LYS A 365 9.02 9.58 7.11
CA LYS A 365 9.99 10.67 7.24
C LYS A 365 9.40 12.01 6.82
N ALA A 366 8.70 12.05 5.69
CA ALA A 366 8.09 13.28 5.20
C ALA A 366 6.94 13.76 6.11
N GLU A 367 6.14 12.86 6.69
CA GLU A 367 5.15 13.20 7.72
C GLU A 367 5.79 13.70 9.02
N ASP A 368 7.00 13.22 9.37
CA ASP A 368 7.81 13.69 10.50
C ASP A 368 8.53 15.01 10.23
N GLY A 369 8.35 15.61 9.05
CA GLY A 369 8.87 16.94 8.72
C GLY A 369 10.09 16.95 7.80
N ALA A 370 10.56 15.78 7.35
CA ALA A 370 11.63 15.72 6.35
C ALA A 370 11.19 16.39 5.04
N SER A 371 12.04 17.24 4.49
CA SER A 371 11.81 17.90 3.21
C SER A 371 12.11 16.97 2.03
N PHE A 372 11.82 17.43 0.80
CA PHE A 372 12.20 16.75 -0.42
C PHE A 372 13.70 16.42 -0.45
N LEU A 373 14.55 17.36 -0.03
CA LEU A 373 16.01 17.19 0.00
C LEU A 373 16.42 16.11 0.99
N ASP A 374 15.82 16.10 2.18
CA ASP A 374 16.14 15.11 3.22
C ASP A 374 15.78 13.69 2.78
N VAL A 375 14.62 13.52 2.14
CA VAL A 375 14.18 12.22 1.60
C VAL A 375 15.03 11.80 0.40
N PHE A 376 15.40 12.73 -0.47
CA PHE A 376 16.31 12.47 -1.59
C PHE A 376 17.69 12.00 -1.11
N GLU A 377 18.29 12.71 -0.14
CA GLU A 377 19.57 12.35 0.45
C GLU A 377 19.48 11.02 1.21
N TRP A 378 18.37 10.76 1.89
CA TRP A 378 18.14 9.46 2.52
C TRP A 378 18.15 8.33 1.49
N TYR A 379 17.45 8.44 0.36
CA TYR A 379 17.54 7.44 -0.71
C TYR A 379 18.99 7.26 -1.21
N ARG A 380 19.78 8.33 -1.31
CA ARG A 380 21.21 8.23 -1.66
C ARG A 380 22.00 7.44 -0.62
N THR A 381 21.74 7.65 0.67
CA THR A 381 22.36 6.85 1.76
C THR A 381 21.94 5.38 1.74
N GLU A 382 20.74 5.09 1.23
CA GLU A 382 20.22 3.73 1.05
C GLU A 382 20.79 3.01 -0.19
N GLY A 383 21.69 3.67 -0.95
CA GLY A 383 22.39 3.07 -2.09
C GLY A 383 21.64 3.13 -3.43
N TYR A 384 20.62 3.99 -3.55
CA TYR A 384 19.93 4.19 -4.82
C TYR A 384 20.71 5.14 -5.74
N GLU A 385 20.57 4.92 -7.05
CA GLU A 385 21.11 5.81 -8.08
C GLU A 385 20.39 7.16 -8.05
N GLU A 386 21.08 8.22 -8.44
CA GLU A 386 20.59 9.60 -8.29
C GLU A 386 19.23 9.84 -8.97
N GLU A 387 19.06 9.32 -10.19
CA GLU A 387 17.78 9.37 -10.91
C GLU A 387 16.68 8.69 -10.09
N GLU A 388 16.95 7.50 -9.56
CA GLU A 388 16.00 6.74 -8.74
C GLU A 388 15.66 7.46 -7.42
N CYS A 389 16.64 8.12 -6.78
CA CYS A 389 16.43 8.97 -5.61
C CYS A 389 15.45 10.10 -5.91
N PHE A 390 15.64 10.83 -7.01
CA PHE A 390 14.74 11.91 -7.42
C PHE A 390 13.33 11.37 -7.70
N GLN A 391 13.23 10.29 -8.47
CA GLN A 391 11.94 9.70 -8.81
C GLN A 391 11.18 9.21 -7.59
N ASN A 392 11.86 8.56 -6.62
CA ASN A 392 11.21 8.10 -5.39
C ASN A 392 10.82 9.28 -4.47
N ALA A 393 11.67 10.29 -4.29
CA ALA A 393 11.31 11.49 -3.53
C ALA A 393 10.12 12.22 -4.17
N ARG A 394 10.11 12.38 -5.51
CA ARG A 394 8.98 12.98 -6.25
C ARG A 394 7.67 12.26 -5.98
N ARG A 395 7.66 10.92 -5.87
CA ARG A 395 6.43 10.17 -5.57
C ARG A 395 5.80 10.55 -4.23
N VAL A 396 6.64 10.86 -3.23
CA VAL A 396 6.23 11.26 -1.88
C VAL A 396 5.75 12.70 -1.85
N PHE A 397 6.39 13.61 -2.61
CA PHE A 397 6.09 15.04 -2.53
C PHE A 397 5.17 15.59 -3.61
N ARG A 398 4.88 14.85 -4.69
CA ARG A 398 3.92 15.29 -5.70
C ARG A 398 2.53 15.53 -5.09
N GLY A 399 1.95 16.68 -5.33
CA GLY A 399 0.72 17.16 -4.70
C GLY A 399 0.88 17.72 -3.28
N GLY A 400 1.93 17.34 -2.55
CA GLY A 400 2.17 17.75 -1.17
C GLY A 400 3.05 19.00 -1.01
N VAL A 401 3.50 19.24 0.21
CA VAL A 401 4.41 20.35 0.59
C VAL A 401 5.86 19.85 0.58
N LEU A 402 6.71 20.47 -0.25
CA LEU A 402 8.10 20.05 -0.45
C LEU A 402 9.01 20.29 0.77
N ALA A 403 8.63 21.19 1.67
CA ALA A 403 9.38 21.46 2.90
C ALA A 403 9.16 20.41 4.01
N GLY A 404 8.27 19.42 3.79
CA GLY A 404 7.94 18.39 4.77
C GLY A 404 6.67 18.65 5.56
N GLY A 405 6.25 17.65 6.33
CA GLY A 405 5.09 17.65 7.24
C GLY A 405 3.73 17.49 6.56
N ALA A 406 3.67 17.46 5.22
CA ALA A 406 2.43 17.29 4.47
C ALA A 406 2.65 16.61 3.10
N PRO A 407 3.11 15.34 3.05
CA PRO A 407 3.38 14.61 1.81
C PRO A 407 2.11 14.05 1.14
N PHE A 408 2.29 13.36 0.01
CA PHE A 408 1.30 12.47 -0.57
C PHE A 408 1.43 11.06 0.00
N THR A 409 0.37 10.56 0.64
CA THR A 409 0.43 9.34 1.46
C THR A 409 0.06 8.06 0.71
N LYS A 410 -0.23 8.12 -0.60
CA LYS A 410 -0.62 6.92 -1.39
C LYS A 410 0.35 5.73 -1.20
N ASP A 411 1.64 6.00 -1.15
CA ASP A 411 2.65 4.94 -1.06
C ASP A 411 2.74 4.32 0.35
N ALA A 412 2.01 4.82 1.35
CA ALA A 412 1.88 4.16 2.66
C ALA A 412 1.07 2.85 2.59
N CYS A 413 0.28 2.64 1.53
CA CYS A 413 -0.63 1.50 1.44
C CYS A 413 0.06 0.14 1.15
N TYR A 414 1.31 0.12 0.67
CA TYR A 414 1.96 -1.11 0.17
C TYR A 414 2.08 -2.22 1.25
N CYS A 415 2.80 -1.97 2.35
CA CYS A 415 3.00 -2.98 3.41
C CYS A 415 1.68 -3.28 4.15
N LYS A 416 0.88 -2.23 4.40
CA LYS A 416 -0.48 -2.37 4.95
C LYS A 416 -1.28 -3.38 4.13
N GLY A 417 -1.26 -3.24 2.80
CA GLY A 417 -1.93 -4.13 1.87
C GLY A 417 -1.50 -5.59 1.99
N ILE A 418 -0.20 -5.88 2.02
CA ILE A 418 0.34 -7.24 2.13
C ILE A 418 -0.17 -7.90 3.41
N VAL A 419 -0.05 -7.22 4.55
CA VAL A 419 -0.41 -7.77 5.86
C VAL A 419 -1.92 -7.96 5.98
N LEU A 420 -2.72 -7.00 5.51
CA LEU A 420 -4.18 -7.13 5.54
C LEU A 420 -4.69 -8.22 4.59
N ASN A 421 -4.10 -8.37 3.40
CA ASN A 421 -4.45 -9.48 2.51
C ASN A 421 -4.09 -10.83 3.13
N TYR A 422 -2.89 -10.97 3.71
CA TYR A 422 -2.51 -12.19 4.42
C TYR A 422 -3.47 -12.49 5.58
N ALA A 423 -3.75 -11.49 6.42
CA ALA A 423 -4.67 -11.63 7.55
C ALA A 423 -6.09 -12.01 7.10
N PHE A 424 -6.59 -11.41 6.02
CA PHE A 424 -7.88 -11.73 5.44
C PHE A 424 -7.95 -13.18 4.96
N MET A 425 -6.97 -13.64 4.16
CA MET A 425 -6.97 -15.02 3.67
C MET A 425 -6.83 -16.04 4.81
N ARG A 426 -5.97 -15.74 5.79
CA ARG A 426 -5.82 -16.58 6.99
C ARG A 426 -7.12 -16.66 7.78
N ALA A 427 -7.78 -15.54 8.03
CA ALA A 427 -9.06 -15.51 8.71
C ALA A 427 -10.14 -16.26 7.91
N ALA A 428 -10.19 -16.05 6.59
CA ALA A 428 -11.12 -16.75 5.71
C ALA A 428 -10.95 -18.28 5.80
N ILE A 429 -9.72 -18.79 5.80
CA ILE A 429 -9.46 -20.23 5.97
C ILE A 429 -9.84 -20.70 7.38
N GLN A 430 -9.43 -19.97 8.43
CA GLN A 430 -9.69 -20.34 9.82
C GLN A 430 -11.18 -20.40 10.18
N HIS A 431 -12.00 -19.59 9.50
CA HIS A 431 -13.44 -19.55 9.70
C HIS A 431 -14.24 -20.39 8.69
N ASP A 432 -13.60 -21.27 7.93
CA ASP A 432 -14.23 -22.10 6.89
C ASP A 432 -14.96 -21.28 5.81
N ARG A 433 -14.33 -20.16 5.43
CA ARG A 433 -14.81 -19.21 4.41
C ARG A 433 -13.77 -18.99 3.30
N ALA A 434 -12.98 -20.01 2.98
CA ALA A 434 -11.92 -19.92 1.97
C ALA A 434 -12.43 -19.51 0.58
N MET A 435 -13.71 -19.79 0.26
CA MET A 435 -14.35 -19.35 -0.99
C MET A 435 -14.43 -17.82 -1.15
N LEU A 436 -14.21 -17.04 -0.08
CA LEU A 436 -14.13 -15.58 -0.16
C LEU A 436 -12.80 -15.08 -0.73
N ILE A 437 -11.74 -15.89 -0.72
CA ILE A 437 -10.41 -15.47 -1.15
C ILE A 437 -10.38 -15.09 -2.64
N PRO A 438 -10.93 -15.91 -3.57
CA PRO A 438 -11.03 -15.51 -4.98
C PRO A 438 -11.75 -14.18 -5.19
N PHE A 439 -12.71 -13.81 -4.33
CA PHE A 439 -13.45 -12.55 -4.44
C PHE A 439 -12.61 -11.30 -4.18
N LEU A 440 -11.37 -11.43 -3.70
CA LEU A 440 -10.38 -10.34 -3.74
C LEU A 440 -10.08 -9.89 -5.18
N PHE A 441 -10.34 -10.74 -6.17
CA PHE A 441 -10.15 -10.48 -7.59
C PHE A 441 -11.43 -10.13 -8.36
N VAL A 442 -12.61 -10.14 -7.72
CA VAL A 442 -13.91 -9.87 -8.39
C VAL A 442 -13.98 -8.48 -9.04
N GLY A 443 -13.17 -7.57 -8.53
CA GLY A 443 -12.82 -6.30 -9.15
C GLY A 443 -11.93 -5.49 -8.22
N LYS A 444 -12.05 -4.17 -8.26
CA LYS A 444 -11.39 -3.27 -7.32
C LYS A 444 -12.23 -3.20 -6.03
N VAL A 445 -11.79 -3.93 -5.00
CA VAL A 445 -12.54 -4.11 -3.74
C VAL A 445 -11.74 -3.66 -2.52
N ALA A 446 -12.44 -3.32 -1.45
CA ALA A 446 -11.90 -3.30 -0.09
C ALA A 446 -12.25 -4.62 0.63
N HIS A 447 -11.50 -5.00 1.67
CA HIS A 447 -11.72 -6.29 2.37
C HIS A 447 -13.13 -6.42 2.93
N GLU A 448 -13.69 -5.34 3.48
CA GLU A 448 -15.03 -5.30 4.07
C GLU A 448 -16.16 -5.49 3.04
N ASP A 449 -15.89 -5.26 1.76
CA ASP A 449 -16.87 -5.44 0.67
C ASP A 449 -17.00 -6.90 0.28
N VAL A 450 -15.93 -7.68 0.41
CA VAL A 450 -15.84 -9.04 -0.15
C VAL A 450 -16.99 -9.95 0.33
N PRO A 451 -17.30 -10.05 1.64
CA PRO A 451 -18.42 -10.88 2.10
C PRO A 451 -19.77 -10.40 1.57
N ILE A 452 -19.95 -9.10 1.37
CA ILE A 452 -21.17 -8.49 0.83
C ILE A 452 -21.32 -8.89 -0.63
N LEU A 453 -20.27 -8.68 -1.43
CA LEU A 453 -20.27 -8.99 -2.85
C LEU A 453 -20.49 -10.49 -3.10
N HIS A 454 -19.86 -11.36 -2.31
CA HIS A 454 -20.07 -12.81 -2.41
C HIS A 454 -21.52 -13.21 -2.12
N ALA A 455 -22.20 -12.56 -1.17
CA ALA A 455 -23.60 -12.87 -0.84
C ALA A 455 -24.57 -12.59 -2.02
N HIS A 456 -24.15 -11.75 -2.97
CA HIS A 456 -24.92 -11.33 -4.14
C HIS A 456 -24.52 -12.05 -5.43
N VAL A 457 -23.96 -13.26 -5.31
CA VAL A 457 -23.68 -14.14 -6.44
C VAL A 457 -24.95 -14.88 -6.89
N THR A 458 -25.72 -15.40 -5.95
CA THR A 458 -26.91 -16.21 -6.22
C THR A 458 -28.04 -15.41 -6.85
N ASP A 459 -28.16 -14.13 -6.49
CA ASP A 459 -29.11 -13.22 -7.11
C ASP A 459 -28.59 -12.61 -8.42
N GLY A 460 -27.34 -12.89 -8.82
CA GLY A 460 -26.77 -12.48 -10.10
C GLY A 460 -26.44 -10.99 -10.22
N ILE A 461 -26.28 -10.26 -9.11
CA ILE A 461 -25.73 -8.90 -9.12
C ILE A 461 -24.21 -8.92 -9.31
N VAL A 462 -23.55 -9.91 -8.70
CA VAL A 462 -22.12 -10.18 -8.81
C VAL A 462 -21.91 -11.53 -9.49
N ARG A 463 -20.88 -11.62 -10.33
CA ARG A 463 -20.39 -12.87 -10.90
C ARG A 463 -19.00 -13.18 -10.31
N PRO A 464 -18.68 -14.46 -10.02
CA PRO A 464 -17.32 -14.85 -9.64
C PRO A 464 -16.28 -14.36 -10.66
N PRO A 465 -15.06 -14.00 -10.23
CA PRO A 465 -14.01 -13.50 -11.11
C PRO A 465 -13.60 -14.54 -12.15
N PRO A 466 -13.69 -14.24 -13.45
CA PRO A 466 -13.21 -15.16 -14.49
C PRO A 466 -11.68 -15.22 -14.58
N TYR A 467 -10.98 -14.14 -14.24
CA TYR A 467 -9.51 -14.08 -14.27
C TYR A 467 -8.95 -14.15 -12.87
N LEU A 468 -8.33 -15.28 -12.53
CA LEU A 468 -7.64 -15.52 -11.27
C LEU A 468 -6.18 -15.88 -11.54
N PRO A 469 -5.22 -15.32 -10.78
CA PRO A 469 -3.85 -15.81 -10.84
C PRO A 469 -3.79 -17.30 -10.45
N PRO A 470 -2.89 -18.12 -11.01
CA PRO A 470 -2.92 -19.58 -10.85
C PRO A 470 -2.93 -20.07 -9.39
N MET A 471 -2.19 -19.41 -8.50
CA MET A 471 -2.13 -19.73 -7.07
C MET A 471 -3.40 -19.35 -6.28
N PHE A 472 -4.32 -18.60 -6.89
CA PHE A 472 -5.63 -18.27 -6.35
C PHE A 472 -6.77 -19.06 -7.02
N ASP A 473 -6.46 -19.87 -8.03
CA ASP A 473 -7.40 -20.77 -8.70
C ASP A 473 -7.50 -22.12 -7.95
N ASP A 474 -6.36 -22.67 -7.49
CA ASP A 474 -6.33 -23.82 -6.58
C ASP A 474 -6.06 -23.42 -5.11
N MET A 475 -7.09 -23.52 -4.28
CA MET A 475 -7.01 -23.18 -2.85
C MET A 475 -6.17 -24.15 -2.03
N ASN A 476 -5.90 -25.37 -2.50
CA ASN A 476 -5.11 -26.34 -1.73
C ASN A 476 -3.68 -25.84 -1.52
N GLY A 477 -3.03 -25.38 -2.59
CA GLY A 477 -1.67 -24.84 -2.52
C GLY A 477 -1.58 -23.62 -1.60
N LEU A 478 -2.53 -22.69 -1.74
CA LEU A 478 -2.57 -21.48 -0.91
C LEU A 478 -2.83 -21.79 0.57
N ALA A 479 -3.75 -22.70 0.87
CA ALA A 479 -4.06 -23.09 2.24
C ALA A 479 -2.87 -23.75 2.94
N ILE A 480 -2.16 -24.66 2.26
CA ILE A 480 -0.94 -25.28 2.77
C ILE A 480 0.14 -24.21 2.99
N TRP A 481 0.33 -23.29 2.04
CA TRP A 481 1.30 -22.21 2.20
C TRP A 481 1.00 -21.33 3.42
N ILE A 482 -0.26 -20.93 3.64
CA ILE A 482 -0.67 -20.13 4.81
C ILE A 482 -0.44 -20.91 6.12
N CYS A 483 -0.77 -22.21 6.12
CA CYS A 483 -0.56 -23.08 7.28
C CYS A 483 0.93 -23.17 7.66
N TYR A 484 1.79 -23.50 6.70
CA TYR A 484 3.24 -23.61 6.94
C TYR A 484 3.87 -22.26 7.26
N SER A 485 3.42 -21.16 6.63
CA SER A 485 3.84 -19.80 6.99
C SER A 485 3.57 -19.51 8.47
N SER A 486 2.36 -19.80 8.96
CA SER A 486 2.01 -19.64 10.38
C SER A 486 2.81 -20.56 11.30
N PHE A 487 3.08 -21.79 10.86
CA PHE A 487 3.89 -22.76 11.60
C PHE A 487 5.34 -22.27 11.78
N PHE A 488 5.99 -21.83 10.70
CA PHE A 488 7.35 -21.31 10.76
C PHE A 488 7.46 -20.04 11.60
N SER A 489 6.48 -19.13 11.55
CA SER A 489 6.46 -17.95 12.43
C SER A 489 6.38 -18.30 13.92
N ARG A 490 5.81 -19.46 14.28
CA ARG A 490 5.73 -19.93 15.68
C ARG A 490 6.98 -20.69 16.12
N LEU A 491 7.63 -21.40 15.20
CA LEU A 491 8.81 -22.23 15.49
C LEU A 491 10.15 -21.53 15.27
N GLY A 492 10.17 -20.41 14.54
CA GLY A 492 11.37 -19.68 14.12
C GLY A 492 12.08 -18.95 15.26
N GLY A 493 12.51 -19.69 16.28
CA GLY A 493 13.33 -19.16 17.37
C GLY A 493 14.77 -18.89 16.91
N ALA A 494 15.38 -17.85 17.48
CA ALA A 494 16.77 -17.47 17.23
C ALA A 494 17.77 -18.62 17.44
N ALA A 495 17.45 -19.58 18.33
CA ALA A 495 18.30 -20.72 18.64
C ALA A 495 18.61 -21.63 17.43
N LEU A 496 17.63 -21.84 16.53
CA LEU A 496 17.87 -22.66 15.32
C LEU A 496 18.76 -21.91 14.32
N ALA A 497 18.51 -20.61 14.13
CA ALA A 497 19.33 -19.77 13.28
C ALA A 497 20.78 -19.66 13.82
N GLU A 498 20.96 -19.52 15.13
CA GLU A 498 22.27 -19.47 15.79
C GLU A 498 23.00 -20.82 15.69
N HIS A 499 22.29 -21.94 15.81
CA HIS A 499 22.88 -23.26 15.60
C HIS A 499 23.47 -23.41 14.18
N TYR A 500 22.69 -23.08 13.16
CA TYR A 500 23.18 -23.13 11.77
C TYR A 500 24.17 -22.01 11.45
N GLY A 501 24.07 -20.84 12.07
CA GLY A 501 25.03 -19.76 11.95
C GLY A 501 26.43 -20.21 12.35
N ARG A 502 26.56 -20.82 13.55
CA ARG A 502 27.83 -21.42 14.01
C ARG A 502 28.36 -22.51 13.07
N MET A 503 27.47 -23.27 12.45
CA MET A 503 27.88 -24.30 11.46
C MET A 503 28.46 -23.68 10.19
N LEU A 504 27.90 -22.55 9.72
CA LEU A 504 28.30 -21.87 8.48
C LEU A 504 29.55 -20.97 8.64
N GLU A 505 29.99 -20.71 9.88
CA GLU A 505 31.24 -19.99 10.17
C GLU A 505 32.50 -20.84 9.96
N HIS A 506 32.35 -22.15 9.75
CA HIS A 506 33.39 -23.12 9.41
C HIS A 506 33.37 -23.47 7.93
#